data_AF-A0A9D0YBN3-F1
#
_entry.id   AF-A0A9D0YBN3-F1
#
_cell.length_a   1.000
_cell.length_b   1.000
_cell.length_c   1.000
_cell.angle_alpha   90.00
_cell.angle_beta   90.00
_cell.angle_gamma   90.00
#
_symmetry.space_group_name_H-M   'P 1'
#
loop_
_entity.id
_entity.type
_entity.pdbx_description
1 polymer ?
#
loop_
_entity_poly.entity_id
_entity_poly.type
_entity_poly.pdbx_seq_one_letter_code
_entity_poly.pdbx_strand_id
1 'polypeptide(L)'
;MMNPAFEIRMVKENLDLSMALLQAVQEQKVTARQLFREGPEDMFVAFAVDNDGPDQAELTRRAANQARAAFALAVIQTQRSLDRVFTNPPLEEKDSDLSAARCVMFLLNNTVFANLFTPVWNCPPEYRRRFEVRPINLLIDAGELHGKQLSWDHVGGLRQFIDLLVYFANWAEDLTEIEQPAAGQNDTPAARWESVPEDDAQPEIVIASPAPARMIDGAVARFVDVQCDVSNGNLVLAKELYEGFQAWCRNTGQDDVSQRSFGMQLTAMGFQRRRRGRGKHWWDGIRLVAAAAPLIGETLVERSPVLTNGHYEGYQAELPT
;
A
#
# COMPACT_ATOMS: atom_id res chain seq x y z
N MET A 1 15.63 -13.30 2.58
CA MET A 1 14.35 -13.04 1.89
C MET A 1 13.33 -14.01 2.47
N MET A 2 12.12 -13.56 2.77
CA MET A 2 11.10 -14.39 3.45
C MET A 2 10.55 -15.45 2.48
N ASN A 3 10.19 -16.62 3.00
CA ASN A 3 9.65 -17.72 2.18
C ASN A 3 8.30 -17.31 1.55
N PRO A 4 8.11 -17.42 0.22
CA PRO A 4 6.85 -17.10 -0.46
C PRO A 4 5.61 -17.81 0.11
N ALA A 5 5.71 -19.08 0.48
CA ALA A 5 4.60 -19.83 1.09
C ALA A 5 4.21 -19.22 2.45
N PHE A 6 5.21 -18.85 3.26
CA PHE A 6 5.00 -18.22 4.56
C PHE A 6 4.31 -16.85 4.42
N GLU A 7 4.72 -16.04 3.44
CA GLU A 7 4.09 -14.74 3.18
C GLU A 7 2.61 -14.88 2.78
N ILE A 8 2.27 -15.88 1.95
CA ILE A 8 0.89 -16.16 1.55
C ILE A 8 0.05 -16.59 2.76
N ARG A 9 0.60 -17.45 3.63
CA ARG A 9 -0.08 -17.86 4.87
C ARG A 9 -0.31 -16.67 5.82
N MET A 10 0.67 -15.77 5.94
CA MET A 10 0.56 -14.57 6.78
C MET A 10 -0.55 -13.61 6.30
N VAL A 11 -0.68 -13.37 5.00
CA VAL A 11 -1.76 -12.50 4.50
C VAL A 11 -3.13 -13.18 4.56
N LYS A 12 -3.18 -14.50 4.48
CA LYS A 12 -4.39 -15.28 4.75
C LYS A 12 -4.84 -15.11 6.21
N GLU A 13 -3.93 -15.22 7.17
CA GLU A 13 -4.24 -15.01 8.60
C GLU A 13 -4.72 -13.57 8.88
N ASN A 14 -4.09 -12.57 8.25
CA ASN A 14 -4.55 -11.19 8.35
C ASN A 14 -5.98 -10.99 7.81
N LEU A 15 -6.31 -11.66 6.70
CA LEU A 15 -7.66 -11.64 6.13
C LEU A 15 -8.66 -12.34 7.06
N ASP A 16 -8.33 -13.52 7.57
CA ASP A 16 -9.19 -14.25 8.51
C ASP A 16 -9.52 -13.41 9.74
N LEU A 17 -8.51 -12.77 10.34
CA LEU A 17 -8.71 -11.90 11.50
C LEU A 17 -9.64 -10.72 11.17
N SER A 18 -9.43 -10.09 10.01
CA SER A 18 -10.24 -8.95 9.56
C SER A 18 -11.69 -9.36 9.29
N MET A 19 -11.90 -10.57 8.75
CA MET A 19 -13.22 -11.13 8.51
C MET A 19 -13.93 -11.54 9.80
N ALA A 20 -13.22 -12.15 10.75
CA ALA A 20 -13.74 -12.47 12.07
C ALA A 20 -14.18 -11.20 12.81
N LEU A 21 -13.38 -10.12 12.72
CA LEU A 21 -13.74 -8.83 13.29
C LEU A 21 -14.99 -8.24 12.65
N LEU A 22 -15.08 -8.25 11.31
CA LEU A 22 -16.28 -7.80 10.59
C LEU A 22 -17.52 -8.58 11.04
N GLN A 23 -17.43 -9.90 11.10
CA GLN A 23 -18.53 -10.75 11.56
C GLN A 23 -18.93 -10.42 13.00
N ALA A 24 -17.96 -10.28 13.90
CA ALA A 24 -18.22 -9.97 15.31
C ALA A 24 -18.91 -8.60 15.48
N VAL A 25 -18.56 -7.61 14.65
CA VAL A 25 -19.21 -6.30 14.64
C VAL A 25 -20.63 -6.37 14.08
N GLN A 26 -20.84 -7.12 12.99
CA GLN A 26 -22.17 -7.32 12.37
C GLN A 26 -23.13 -8.06 13.31
N GLU A 27 -22.63 -9.06 14.02
CA GLU A 27 -23.37 -9.81 15.05
C GLU A 27 -23.46 -9.06 16.40
N GLN A 28 -22.91 -7.85 16.49
CA GLN A 28 -22.86 -7.03 17.71
C GLN A 28 -22.18 -7.73 18.92
N LYS A 29 -21.32 -8.72 18.67
CA LYS A 29 -20.42 -9.31 19.68
C LYS A 29 -19.32 -8.33 20.10
N VAL A 30 -18.94 -7.44 19.19
CA VAL A 30 -18.09 -6.28 19.45
C VAL A 30 -18.91 -5.02 19.19
N THR A 31 -19.07 -4.19 20.22
CA THR A 31 -19.90 -2.98 20.15
C THR A 31 -19.07 -1.71 20.19
N ALA A 32 -19.57 -0.65 19.55
CA ALA A 32 -18.96 0.68 19.60
C ALA A 32 -18.86 1.22 21.03
N ARG A 33 -19.80 0.83 21.91
CA ARG A 33 -19.77 1.20 23.33
C ARG A 33 -18.55 0.62 24.06
N GLN A 34 -18.31 -0.69 23.91
CA GLN A 34 -17.17 -1.36 24.53
C GLN A 34 -15.83 -0.80 24.03
N LEU A 35 -15.73 -0.51 22.73
CA LEU A 35 -14.49 -0.02 22.13
C LEU A 35 -14.25 1.47 22.35
N PHE A 36 -15.27 2.31 22.29
CA PHE A 36 -15.08 3.76 22.24
C PHE A 36 -15.71 4.52 23.40
N ARG A 37 -16.49 3.90 24.29
CA ARG A 37 -17.14 4.59 25.42
C ARG A 37 -16.68 4.11 26.80
N GLU A 38 -16.18 2.88 26.89
CA GLU A 38 -15.64 2.29 28.14
C GLU A 38 -14.11 2.16 28.11
N GLY A 39 -13.46 2.69 27.07
CA GLY A 39 -12.00 2.70 26.92
C GLY A 39 -11.30 3.84 27.67
N PRO A 40 -9.96 3.89 27.67
CA PRO A 40 -9.17 4.99 28.23
C PRO A 40 -9.50 6.34 27.56
N GLU A 41 -9.63 7.44 28.33
CA GLU A 41 -10.05 8.79 27.85
C GLU A 41 -9.19 9.31 26.67
N ASP A 42 -7.95 8.88 26.56
CA ASP A 42 -6.99 9.21 25.51
C ASP A 42 -7.29 8.52 24.16
N MET A 43 -8.06 7.43 24.13
CA MET A 43 -8.43 6.73 22.91
C MET A 43 -9.59 7.41 22.15
N PHE A 44 -10.35 8.28 22.83
CA PHE A 44 -11.51 8.98 22.27
C PHE A 44 -11.13 10.07 21.25
N VAL A 45 -9.91 10.62 21.37
CA VAL A 45 -9.51 11.86 20.68
C VAL A 45 -9.05 11.64 19.23
N ALA A 46 -8.69 10.42 18.84
CA ALA A 46 -8.14 10.18 17.50
C ALA A 46 -9.19 9.90 16.40
N PHE A 47 -10.49 9.73 16.74
CA PHE A 47 -11.42 9.05 15.83
C PHE A 47 -12.89 9.51 15.84
N ALA A 48 -13.26 10.54 16.59
CA ALA A 48 -14.62 11.08 16.63
C ALA A 48 -14.83 12.12 15.51
N VAL A 49 -15.77 11.84 14.61
CA VAL A 49 -16.22 12.81 13.58
C VAL A 49 -17.37 13.68 14.11
N ASP A 50 -18.04 13.26 15.19
CA ASP A 50 -19.11 13.98 15.89
C ASP A 50 -19.00 13.84 17.42
N ASN A 51 -19.59 14.79 18.14
CA ASN A 51 -19.57 14.89 19.61
C ASN A 51 -20.19 13.67 20.34
N ASP A 52 -20.93 12.79 19.64
CA ASP A 52 -21.55 11.57 20.19
C ASP A 52 -20.70 10.30 20.07
N GLY A 53 -19.50 10.41 19.47
CA GLY A 53 -18.59 9.30 19.21
C GLY A 53 -19.08 8.36 18.08
N PRO A 54 -18.26 7.38 17.65
CA PRO A 54 -18.67 6.44 16.61
C PRO A 54 -19.85 5.59 17.08
N ASP A 55 -20.91 5.51 16.28
CA ASP A 55 -22.02 4.59 16.51
C ASP A 55 -21.74 3.19 15.94
N GLN A 56 -22.66 2.25 16.13
CA GLN A 56 -22.48 0.88 15.65
C GLN A 56 -22.44 0.81 14.11
N ALA A 57 -23.10 1.73 13.41
CA ALA A 57 -23.07 1.82 11.95
C ALA A 57 -21.68 2.23 11.46
N GLU A 58 -21.07 3.21 12.12
CA GLU A 58 -19.71 3.65 11.84
C GLU A 58 -18.68 2.57 12.12
N LEU A 59 -18.81 1.85 13.24
CA LEU A 59 -17.96 0.69 13.55
C LEU A 59 -18.07 -0.40 12.47
N THR A 60 -19.29 -0.70 12.01
CA THR A 60 -19.54 -1.66 10.92
C THR A 60 -18.88 -1.21 9.62
N ARG A 61 -19.01 0.07 9.27
CA ARG A 61 -18.36 0.65 8.08
C ARG A 61 -16.84 0.50 8.13
N ARG A 62 -16.23 0.78 9.29
CA ARG A 62 -14.78 0.67 9.50
C ARG A 62 -14.30 -0.77 9.42
N ALA A 63 -14.99 -1.70 10.07
CA ALA A 63 -14.66 -3.12 9.98
C ALA A 63 -14.77 -3.63 8.54
N ALA A 64 -15.78 -3.18 7.78
CA ALA A 64 -15.93 -3.54 6.37
C ALA A 64 -14.80 -2.97 5.50
N ASN A 65 -14.36 -1.75 5.78
CA ASN A 65 -13.21 -1.14 5.09
C ASN A 65 -11.91 -1.88 5.42
N GLN A 66 -11.71 -2.30 6.67
CA GLN A 66 -10.56 -3.11 7.08
C GLN A 66 -10.55 -4.46 6.37
N ALA A 67 -11.69 -5.15 6.29
CA ALA A 67 -11.81 -6.41 5.55
C ALA A 67 -11.47 -6.24 4.06
N ARG A 68 -11.96 -5.17 3.42
CA ARG A 68 -11.61 -4.84 2.02
C ARG A 68 -10.12 -4.56 1.84
N ALA A 69 -9.50 -3.83 2.77
CA ALA A 69 -8.06 -3.55 2.75
C ALA A 69 -7.23 -4.83 2.93
N ALA A 70 -7.61 -5.71 3.86
CA ALA A 70 -6.96 -7.00 4.09
C ALA A 70 -7.09 -7.93 2.86
N PHE A 71 -8.27 -7.97 2.23
CA PHE A 71 -8.49 -8.72 1.00
C PHE A 71 -7.56 -8.23 -0.12
N ALA A 72 -7.49 -6.92 -0.33
CA ALA A 72 -6.62 -6.36 -1.35
C ALA A 72 -5.13 -6.58 -1.07
N LEU A 73 -4.71 -6.48 0.20
CA LEU A 73 -3.37 -6.82 0.62
C LEU A 73 -3.05 -8.29 0.31
N ALA A 74 -3.97 -9.21 0.60
CA ALA A 74 -3.81 -10.62 0.29
C ALA A 74 -3.63 -10.84 -1.22
N VAL A 75 -4.48 -10.25 -2.06
CA VAL A 75 -4.34 -10.33 -3.52
C VAL A 75 -2.97 -9.83 -3.98
N ILE A 76 -2.57 -8.61 -3.59
CA ILE A 76 -1.34 -7.98 -4.08
C ILE A 76 -0.09 -8.76 -3.61
N GLN A 77 -0.06 -9.15 -2.34
CA GLN A 77 1.10 -9.86 -1.80
C GLN A 77 1.20 -11.28 -2.34
N THR A 78 0.09 -12.00 -2.45
CA THR A 78 0.09 -13.32 -3.06
C THR A 78 0.56 -13.26 -4.51
N GLN A 79 0.08 -12.29 -5.31
CA GLN A 79 0.59 -12.12 -6.67
C GLN A 79 2.11 -11.89 -6.69
N ARG A 80 2.64 -11.02 -5.81
CA ARG A 80 4.10 -10.77 -5.70
C ARG A 80 4.90 -11.99 -5.24
N SER A 81 4.33 -12.84 -4.39
CA SER A 81 4.95 -14.10 -3.99
C SER A 81 4.96 -15.09 -5.16
N LEU A 82 3.88 -15.17 -5.93
CA LEU A 82 3.80 -16.01 -7.13
C LEU A 82 4.77 -15.54 -8.23
N ASP A 83 4.90 -14.24 -8.47
CA ASP A 83 5.84 -13.69 -9.47
C ASP A 83 7.32 -13.97 -9.14
N ARG A 84 7.63 -14.29 -7.87
CA ARG A 84 8.97 -14.72 -7.45
C ARG A 84 9.22 -16.21 -7.66
N VAL A 85 8.18 -17.02 -7.49
CA VAL A 85 8.27 -18.48 -7.60
C VAL A 85 8.18 -18.92 -9.05
N PHE A 86 7.36 -18.25 -9.85
CA PHE A 86 7.05 -18.67 -11.21
C PHE A 86 7.54 -17.66 -12.24
N THR A 87 8.24 -18.17 -13.24
CA THR A 87 8.84 -17.35 -14.31
C THR A 87 7.95 -17.22 -15.55
N ASN A 88 7.08 -18.19 -15.80
CA ASN A 88 6.19 -18.19 -16.96
C ASN A 88 4.90 -17.41 -16.66
N PRO A 89 4.27 -16.81 -17.70
CA PRO A 89 2.97 -16.18 -17.55
C PRO A 89 1.90 -17.23 -17.21
N PRO A 90 0.83 -16.86 -16.47
CA PRO A 90 -0.18 -17.82 -15.98
C PRO A 90 -0.80 -18.74 -17.05
N LEU A 91 -0.93 -18.27 -18.28
CA LEU A 91 -1.53 -19.00 -19.40
C LEU A 91 -0.63 -20.07 -20.01
N GLU A 92 0.68 -20.01 -19.76
CA GLU A 92 1.69 -20.94 -20.29
C GLU A 92 2.03 -22.05 -19.30
N GLU A 93 1.36 -22.08 -18.14
CA GLU A 93 1.54 -23.12 -17.14
C GLU A 93 1.10 -24.50 -17.64
N LYS A 94 1.91 -25.52 -17.34
CA LYS A 94 1.67 -26.90 -17.80
C LYS A 94 0.50 -27.56 -17.07
N ASP A 95 0.39 -27.29 -15.77
CA ASP A 95 -0.71 -27.79 -14.97
C ASP A 95 -1.94 -26.91 -15.17
N SER A 96 -3.05 -27.53 -15.59
CA SER A 96 -4.27 -26.81 -15.94
C SER A 96 -4.95 -26.14 -14.74
N ASP A 97 -4.92 -26.77 -13.57
CA ASP A 97 -5.55 -26.22 -12.37
C ASP A 97 -4.71 -25.06 -11.80
N LEU A 98 -3.39 -25.20 -11.82
CA LEU A 98 -2.46 -24.13 -11.45
C LEU A 98 -2.52 -22.96 -12.43
N SER A 99 -2.59 -23.23 -13.73
CA SER A 99 -2.79 -22.19 -14.76
C SER A 99 -4.07 -21.40 -14.49
N ALA A 100 -5.19 -22.09 -14.28
CA ALA A 100 -6.46 -21.47 -13.96
C ALA A 100 -6.38 -20.63 -12.67
N ALA A 101 -5.82 -21.20 -11.59
CA ALA A 101 -5.67 -20.51 -10.31
C ALA A 101 -4.85 -19.22 -10.49
N ARG A 102 -3.69 -19.30 -11.13
CA ARG A 102 -2.81 -18.14 -11.38
C ARG A 102 -3.47 -17.10 -12.27
N CYS A 103 -4.28 -17.50 -13.23
CA CYS A 103 -5.09 -16.56 -14.02
C CYS A 103 -6.11 -15.83 -13.15
N VAL A 104 -6.78 -16.52 -12.22
CA VAL A 104 -7.71 -15.88 -11.28
C VAL A 104 -6.97 -14.84 -10.42
N MET A 105 -5.83 -15.20 -9.83
CA MET A 105 -5.05 -14.28 -8.99
C MET A 105 -4.53 -13.08 -9.78
N PHE A 106 -4.03 -13.31 -11.00
CA PHE A 106 -3.59 -12.25 -11.90
C PHE A 106 -4.72 -11.26 -12.22
N LEU A 107 -5.92 -11.77 -12.55
CA LEU A 107 -7.08 -10.93 -12.84
C LEU A 107 -7.56 -10.14 -11.61
N LEU A 108 -7.56 -10.76 -10.44
CA LEU A 108 -7.84 -10.08 -9.17
C LEU A 108 -6.84 -8.96 -8.92
N ASN A 109 -5.53 -9.23 -9.09
CA ASN A 109 -4.50 -8.24 -8.89
C ASN A 109 -4.64 -7.08 -9.90
N ASN A 110 -4.87 -7.35 -11.19
CA ASN A 110 -5.13 -6.29 -12.18
C ASN A 110 -6.32 -5.41 -11.83
N THR A 111 -7.34 -6.01 -11.21
CA THR A 111 -8.57 -5.32 -10.80
C THR A 111 -8.35 -4.45 -9.56
N VAL A 112 -7.69 -4.99 -8.55
CA VAL A 112 -7.44 -4.32 -7.26
C VAL A 112 -6.33 -3.28 -7.35
N PHE A 113 -5.27 -3.58 -8.09
CA PHE A 113 -4.09 -2.72 -8.21
C PHE A 113 -4.41 -1.40 -8.91
N ALA A 114 -5.36 -1.39 -9.86
CA ALA A 114 -5.77 -0.19 -10.56
C ALA A 114 -6.54 0.79 -9.67
N ASN A 115 -7.47 0.30 -8.84
CA ASN A 115 -8.21 1.12 -7.89
C ASN A 115 -8.66 0.29 -6.68
N LEU A 116 -8.02 0.56 -5.54
CA LEU A 116 -8.29 -0.13 -4.28
C LEU A 116 -9.68 0.16 -3.70
N PHE A 117 -10.21 1.37 -3.90
CA PHE A 117 -11.41 1.83 -3.22
C PHE A 117 -12.70 1.46 -3.96
N THR A 118 -12.63 1.47 -5.29
CA THR A 118 -13.73 1.07 -6.17
C THR A 118 -13.19 0.18 -7.29
N PRO A 119 -12.72 -1.04 -6.97
CA PRO A 119 -12.15 -1.94 -7.96
C PRO A 119 -13.19 -2.37 -8.99
N VAL A 120 -12.80 -2.29 -10.26
CA VAL A 120 -13.60 -2.71 -11.42
C VAL A 120 -12.81 -3.74 -12.20
N TRP A 121 -13.44 -4.87 -12.51
CA TRP A 121 -12.80 -5.99 -13.19
C TRP A 121 -12.16 -5.57 -14.51
N ASN A 122 -10.84 -5.72 -14.57
CA ASN A 122 -10.06 -5.50 -15.77
C ASN A 122 -9.56 -6.85 -16.31
N CYS A 123 -10.28 -7.40 -17.29
CA CYS A 123 -9.98 -8.70 -17.90
C CYS A 123 -9.47 -8.48 -19.33
N PRO A 124 -8.15 -8.59 -19.57
CA PRO A 124 -7.59 -8.50 -20.91
C PRO A 124 -8.20 -9.57 -21.84
N PRO A 125 -8.33 -9.31 -23.15
CA PRO A 125 -9.01 -10.20 -24.09
C PRO A 125 -8.56 -11.66 -24.03
N GLU A 126 -7.26 -11.91 -23.89
CA GLU A 126 -6.66 -13.24 -23.80
C GLU A 126 -7.04 -14.01 -22.51
N TYR A 127 -7.52 -13.31 -21.48
CA TYR A 127 -8.02 -13.89 -20.24
C TYR A 127 -9.55 -13.96 -20.17
N ARG A 128 -10.30 -13.50 -21.18
CA ARG A 128 -11.78 -13.51 -21.18
C ARG A 128 -12.33 -14.91 -21.48
N ARG A 129 -12.17 -15.81 -20.53
CA ARG A 129 -12.59 -17.20 -20.60
C ARG A 129 -13.00 -17.71 -19.21
N ARG A 130 -13.52 -18.94 -19.18
CA ARG A 130 -13.78 -19.65 -17.93
C ARG A 130 -12.49 -20.25 -17.38
N PHE A 131 -12.26 -20.07 -16.08
CA PHE A 131 -11.18 -20.71 -15.34
C PHE A 131 -11.79 -21.54 -14.23
N GLU A 132 -11.45 -22.82 -14.21
CA GLU A 132 -11.90 -23.78 -13.22
C GLU A 132 -10.67 -24.33 -12.47
N VAL A 133 -10.68 -24.22 -11.16
CA VAL A 133 -9.67 -24.80 -10.26
C VAL A 133 -10.36 -25.92 -9.49
N ARG A 134 -10.27 -27.14 -10.01
CA ARG A 134 -11.03 -28.29 -9.53
C ARG A 134 -10.71 -28.65 -8.07
N PRO A 135 -9.44 -28.63 -7.59
CA PRO A 135 -9.11 -29.00 -6.22
C PRO A 135 -9.83 -28.17 -5.13
N ILE A 136 -10.23 -26.94 -5.45
CA ILE A 136 -10.89 -26.02 -4.51
C ILE A 136 -12.32 -25.66 -4.95
N ASN A 137 -12.85 -26.31 -6.00
CA ASN A 137 -14.17 -26.03 -6.59
C ASN A 137 -14.39 -24.54 -6.92
N LEU A 138 -13.35 -23.87 -7.40
CA LEU A 138 -13.43 -22.46 -7.80
C LEU A 138 -13.69 -22.38 -9.30
N LEU A 139 -14.75 -21.65 -9.68
CA LEU A 139 -15.08 -21.37 -11.07
C LEU A 139 -15.30 -19.87 -11.23
N ILE A 140 -14.63 -19.28 -12.23
CA ILE A 140 -14.80 -17.87 -12.59
C ILE A 140 -14.95 -17.74 -14.10
N ASP A 141 -15.92 -16.92 -14.55
CA ASP A 141 -16.08 -16.56 -15.95
C ASP A 141 -15.59 -15.14 -16.19
N ALA A 142 -14.31 -15.00 -16.54
CA ALA A 142 -13.71 -13.70 -16.78
C ALA A 142 -14.27 -12.99 -18.03
N GLY A 143 -14.94 -13.71 -18.93
CA GLY A 143 -15.63 -13.13 -20.09
C GLY A 143 -16.82 -12.28 -19.69
N GLU A 144 -17.51 -12.66 -18.60
CA GLU A 144 -18.67 -11.94 -18.09
C GLU A 144 -18.33 -10.89 -17.04
N LEU A 145 -17.10 -10.84 -16.54
CA LEU A 145 -16.72 -9.99 -15.43
C LEU A 145 -16.19 -8.62 -15.85
N HIS A 146 -15.61 -8.50 -17.04
CA HIS A 146 -14.99 -7.24 -17.46
C HIS A 146 -15.94 -6.03 -17.31
N GLY A 147 -15.47 -4.98 -16.62
CA GLY A 147 -16.24 -3.76 -16.38
C GLY A 147 -17.23 -3.82 -15.21
N LYS A 148 -17.44 -4.99 -14.58
CA LYS A 148 -18.25 -5.10 -13.36
C LYS A 148 -17.46 -4.66 -12.14
N GLN A 149 -18.15 -4.09 -11.15
CA GLN A 149 -17.54 -3.84 -9.84
C GLN A 149 -17.13 -5.16 -9.20
N LEU A 150 -15.98 -5.18 -8.53
CA LEU A 150 -15.53 -6.37 -7.81
C LEU A 150 -16.52 -6.70 -6.67
N SER A 151 -16.84 -7.98 -6.57
CA SER A 151 -17.62 -8.59 -5.48
C SER A 151 -16.92 -9.89 -5.12
N TRP A 152 -16.94 -10.25 -3.84
CA TRP A 152 -16.38 -11.52 -3.37
C TRP A 152 -17.09 -12.73 -3.98
N ASP A 153 -18.37 -12.60 -4.34
CA ASP A 153 -19.14 -13.68 -4.97
C ASP A 153 -18.59 -14.08 -6.34
N HIS A 154 -17.90 -13.16 -7.04
CA HIS A 154 -17.28 -13.46 -8.33
C HIS A 154 -16.15 -14.50 -8.24
N VAL A 155 -15.58 -14.71 -7.06
CA VAL A 155 -14.58 -15.76 -6.79
C VAL A 155 -15.15 -16.88 -5.93
N GLY A 156 -16.46 -17.11 -6.01
CA GLY A 156 -17.17 -18.11 -5.22
C GLY A 156 -17.42 -17.71 -3.76
N GLY A 157 -17.05 -16.48 -3.37
CA GLY A 157 -17.11 -15.99 -2.00
C GLY A 157 -15.73 -15.95 -1.33
N LEU A 158 -15.69 -15.43 -0.11
CA LEU A 158 -14.44 -15.30 0.64
C LEU A 158 -13.83 -16.64 1.04
N ARG A 159 -14.66 -17.65 1.30
CA ARG A 159 -14.18 -18.98 1.66
C ARG A 159 -13.34 -19.57 0.53
N GLN A 160 -13.84 -19.51 -0.70
CA GLN A 160 -13.17 -19.99 -1.89
C GLN A 160 -11.90 -19.18 -2.18
N PHE A 161 -11.91 -17.87 -1.91
CA PHE A 161 -10.69 -17.06 -1.97
C PHE A 161 -9.64 -17.50 -0.94
N ILE A 162 -10.04 -17.79 0.30
CA ILE A 162 -9.13 -18.32 1.33
C ILE A 162 -8.56 -19.69 0.90
N ASP A 163 -9.41 -20.58 0.37
CA ASP A 163 -8.98 -21.89 -0.12
C ASP A 163 -7.99 -21.73 -1.30
N LEU A 164 -8.17 -20.70 -2.16
CA LEU A 164 -7.21 -20.33 -3.20
C LEU A 164 -5.85 -19.85 -2.63
N LEU A 165 -5.84 -19.08 -1.54
CA LEU A 165 -4.59 -18.68 -0.87
C LEU A 165 -3.84 -19.90 -0.31
N VAL A 166 -4.57 -20.84 0.32
CA VAL A 166 -3.98 -22.09 0.83
C VAL A 166 -3.43 -22.94 -0.32
N TYR A 167 -4.17 -23.04 -1.43
CA TYR A 167 -3.73 -23.74 -2.63
C TYR A 167 -2.38 -23.20 -3.14
N PHE A 168 -2.23 -21.86 -3.23
CA PHE A 168 -0.96 -21.26 -3.63
C PHE A 168 0.18 -21.44 -2.63
N ALA A 169 -0.12 -21.35 -1.32
CA ALA A 169 0.89 -21.55 -0.30
C ALA A 169 1.50 -22.96 -0.40
N ASN A 170 0.67 -23.99 -0.60
CA ASN A 170 1.14 -25.37 -0.75
C ASN A 170 1.99 -25.54 -2.03
N TRP A 171 1.55 -24.98 -3.16
CA TRP A 171 2.34 -25.00 -4.40
C TRP A 171 3.70 -24.30 -4.26
N ALA A 172 3.74 -23.17 -3.56
CA ALA A 172 4.98 -22.45 -3.32
C ALA A 172 5.92 -23.23 -2.38
N GLU A 173 5.36 -23.92 -1.39
CA GLU A 173 6.11 -24.77 -0.45
C GLU A 173 6.74 -25.96 -1.18
N ASP A 174 5.94 -26.70 -1.96
CA ASP A 174 6.40 -27.86 -2.74
C ASP A 174 7.57 -27.49 -3.68
N LEU A 175 7.49 -26.32 -4.35
CA LEU A 175 8.57 -25.86 -5.24
C LEU A 175 9.83 -25.47 -4.45
N THR A 176 9.69 -24.84 -3.29
CA THR A 176 10.85 -24.50 -2.44
C THR A 176 11.53 -25.74 -1.85
N GLU A 177 10.78 -26.80 -1.56
CA GLU A 177 11.33 -28.08 -1.10
C GLU A 177 12.06 -28.84 -2.21
N ILE A 178 11.60 -28.76 -3.46
CA ILE A 178 12.28 -29.38 -4.60
C ILE A 178 13.63 -28.69 -4.88
N GLU A 179 13.71 -27.37 -4.72
CA GLU A 179 14.94 -26.60 -4.93
C GLU A 179 15.98 -26.78 -3.81
N GLN A 180 15.56 -27.21 -2.62
CA GLN A 180 16.44 -27.51 -1.48
C GLN A 180 16.61 -29.04 -1.34
N PRO A 181 17.66 -29.66 -1.92
CA PRO A 181 17.85 -31.10 -1.73
C PRO A 181 18.01 -31.42 -0.24
N ALA A 182 17.15 -32.31 0.24
CA ALA A 182 17.01 -32.84 1.60
C ALA A 182 18.27 -32.71 2.47
N ALA A 183 18.41 -31.60 3.17
CA ALA A 183 19.30 -31.47 4.31
C ALA A 183 18.52 -31.91 5.57
N GLY A 184 18.54 -33.21 5.85
CA GLY A 184 18.35 -33.75 7.19
C GLY A 184 16.93 -33.71 7.75
N GLN A 185 16.29 -34.88 7.78
CA GLN A 185 15.18 -35.19 8.67
C GLN A 185 15.56 -34.89 10.13
N ASN A 186 14.80 -34.01 10.76
CA ASN A 186 14.11 -34.18 12.05
C ASN A 186 13.71 -32.79 12.53
N ASP A 187 12.41 -32.50 12.60
CA ASP A 187 11.82 -31.91 13.81
C ASP A 187 10.30 -31.76 13.66
N THR A 188 9.59 -32.40 14.58
CA THR A 188 8.15 -32.33 14.82
C THR A 188 7.71 -30.90 15.23
N PRO A 189 6.48 -30.44 14.92
CA PRO A 189 6.11 -29.02 15.00
C PRO A 189 5.75 -28.47 16.40
N ALA A 190 6.18 -29.11 17.49
CA ALA A 190 5.58 -28.86 18.81
C ALA A 190 6.45 -28.11 19.84
N ALA A 191 7.71 -27.76 19.55
CA ALA A 191 8.58 -27.15 20.57
C ALA A 191 9.57 -26.15 19.99
N ARG A 192 9.19 -24.86 19.91
CA ARG A 192 10.18 -23.78 19.81
C ARG A 192 9.66 -22.43 20.31
N TRP A 193 9.15 -22.41 21.53
CA TRP A 193 9.04 -21.19 22.33
C TRP A 193 9.80 -21.40 23.63
N GLU A 194 11.13 -21.53 23.57
CA GLU A 194 11.94 -21.30 24.76
C GLU A 194 13.38 -20.98 24.37
N SER A 195 13.92 -19.93 25.00
CA SER A 195 15.32 -19.49 25.02
C SER A 195 15.93 -18.87 23.74
N VAL A 196 15.82 -17.55 23.61
CA VAL A 196 16.89 -16.73 23.02
C VAL A 196 17.70 -16.16 24.18
N PRO A 197 18.99 -16.51 24.32
CA PRO A 197 19.89 -15.80 25.22
C PRO A 197 20.12 -14.38 24.67
N GLU A 198 19.95 -13.37 25.52
CA GLU A 198 20.39 -12.01 25.24
C GLU A 198 21.92 -12.00 25.11
N ASP A 199 22.43 -11.75 23.89
CA ASP A 199 23.80 -11.30 23.70
C ASP A 199 23.88 -10.32 22.52
N ASP A 200 24.69 -9.30 22.72
CA ASP A 200 24.74 -8.04 21.99
C ASP A 200 24.97 -8.21 20.48
N ALA A 201 23.94 -7.95 19.66
CA ALA A 201 24.09 -7.64 18.25
C ALA A 201 23.44 -6.29 17.94
N GLN A 202 24.28 -5.29 17.69
CA GLN A 202 23.81 -3.98 17.23
C GLN A 202 22.97 -4.14 15.95
N PRO A 203 21.84 -3.42 15.82
CA PRO A 203 21.00 -3.54 14.62
C PRO A 203 21.73 -2.93 13.43
N GLU A 204 22.34 -3.78 12.60
CA GLU A 204 22.74 -3.41 11.26
C GLU A 204 21.46 -3.23 10.43
N ILE A 205 21.02 -1.98 10.29
CA ILE A 205 19.88 -1.61 9.46
C ILE A 205 20.30 -1.76 7.99
N VAL A 206 20.19 -2.97 7.45
CA VAL A 206 20.26 -3.20 6.00
C VAL A 206 18.94 -2.70 5.39
N ILE A 207 18.89 -1.42 5.05
CA ILE A 207 17.82 -0.85 4.25
C ILE A 207 18.01 -1.36 2.82
N ALA A 208 17.39 -2.50 2.51
CA ALA A 208 17.17 -2.91 1.14
C ALA A 208 16.20 -1.90 0.49
N SER A 209 16.76 -0.82 -0.05
CA SER A 209 16.05 0.06 -0.97
C SER A 209 15.84 -0.73 -2.27
N PRO A 210 14.61 -1.08 -2.68
CA PRO A 210 14.41 -1.72 -3.97
C PRO A 210 14.88 -0.75 -5.06
N ALA A 211 15.60 -1.27 -6.06
CA ALA A 211 15.91 -0.51 -7.25
C ALA A 211 14.60 -0.03 -7.92
N PRO A 212 14.47 1.26 -8.27
CA PRO A 212 13.24 1.76 -8.87
C PRO A 212 12.98 1.07 -10.20
N ALA A 213 11.72 0.67 -10.40
CA ALA A 213 11.22 0.22 -11.68
C ALA A 213 11.54 1.28 -12.74
N ARG A 214 12.29 0.88 -13.77
CA ARG A 214 12.61 1.75 -14.89
C ARG A 214 11.31 2.15 -15.61
N MET A 215 11.25 3.44 -15.94
CA MET A 215 10.20 4.19 -16.66
C MET A 215 9.15 4.90 -15.78
N ILE A 216 9.54 6.03 -15.20
CA ILE A 216 8.61 7.13 -14.90
C ILE A 216 8.86 8.20 -15.97
N ASP A 217 8.11 8.14 -17.06
CA ASP A 217 8.04 9.22 -18.04
C ASP A 217 6.90 10.18 -17.63
N GLY A 218 7.20 11.47 -17.49
CA GLY A 218 6.22 12.47 -17.04
C GLY A 218 6.84 13.84 -16.76
N ALA A 219 5.99 14.86 -16.55
CA ALA A 219 6.44 16.23 -16.27
C ALA A 219 7.36 16.32 -15.05
N VAL A 220 7.14 15.49 -14.02
CA VAL A 220 7.98 15.46 -12.81
C VAL A 220 9.37 14.87 -13.09
N ALA A 221 9.47 13.80 -13.90
CA ALA A 221 10.76 13.22 -14.27
C ALA A 221 11.58 14.19 -15.14
N ARG A 222 10.93 14.85 -16.10
CA ARG A 222 11.56 15.92 -16.92
C ARG A 222 12.01 17.11 -16.07
N PHE A 223 11.22 17.51 -15.07
CA PHE A 223 11.61 18.56 -14.15
C PHE A 223 12.86 18.17 -13.34
N VAL A 224 12.93 16.94 -12.82
CA VAL A 224 14.11 16.45 -12.08
C VAL A 224 15.35 16.43 -12.97
N ASP A 225 15.22 16.03 -14.23
CA ASP A 225 16.33 15.99 -15.18
C ASP A 225 16.85 17.39 -15.55
N VAL A 226 15.94 18.35 -15.74
CA VAL A 226 16.29 19.68 -16.28
C VAL A 226 16.60 20.72 -15.19
N GLN A 227 15.91 20.67 -14.05
CA GLN A 227 15.94 21.75 -13.04
C GLN A 227 16.56 21.32 -11.71
N CYS A 228 16.92 20.05 -11.54
CA CYS A 228 17.43 19.52 -10.28
C CYS A 228 18.80 18.87 -10.42
N ASP A 229 19.61 19.00 -9.37
CA ASP A 229 20.90 18.34 -9.21
C ASP A 229 20.73 17.15 -8.26
N VAL A 230 20.95 15.95 -8.80
CA VAL A 230 20.79 14.66 -8.10
C VAL A 230 22.15 14.16 -7.64
N SER A 231 22.42 14.25 -6.34
CA SER A 231 23.64 13.72 -5.74
C SER A 231 23.44 13.33 -4.28
N ASN A 232 24.21 12.34 -3.83
CA ASN A 232 24.21 11.90 -2.42
C ASN A 232 24.72 13.05 -1.54
N GLY A 233 23.83 13.63 -0.74
CA GLY A 233 24.12 14.78 0.14
C GLY A 233 23.31 16.04 -0.18
N ASN A 234 22.65 16.11 -1.34
CA ASN A 234 21.77 17.22 -1.68
C ASN A 234 20.47 17.16 -0.87
N LEU A 235 20.04 18.32 -0.37
CA LEU A 235 18.84 18.47 0.45
C LEU A 235 18.05 19.70 0.00
N VAL A 236 16.73 19.56 -0.05
CA VAL A 236 15.82 20.67 -0.37
C VAL A 236 14.54 20.57 0.43
N LEU A 237 13.95 21.71 0.78
CA LEU A 237 12.66 21.75 1.44
C LEU A 237 11.57 21.26 0.48
N ALA A 238 10.66 20.42 0.98
CA ALA A 238 9.56 19.89 0.17
C ALA A 238 8.65 20.98 -0.40
N LYS A 239 8.54 22.11 0.31
CA LYS A 239 7.81 23.29 -0.15
C LYS A 239 8.52 23.96 -1.34
N GLU A 240 9.82 24.26 -1.19
CA GLU A 240 10.62 24.94 -2.21
C GLU A 240 10.73 24.12 -3.50
N LEU A 241 10.91 22.80 -3.37
CA LEU A 241 11.01 21.90 -4.52
C LEU A 241 9.69 21.86 -5.32
N TYR A 242 8.55 21.86 -4.63
CA TYR A 242 7.23 21.88 -5.29
C TYR A 242 6.92 23.23 -5.92
N GLU A 243 7.26 24.34 -5.25
CA GLU A 243 7.12 25.69 -5.83
C GLU A 243 8.00 25.86 -7.08
N GLY A 244 9.21 25.32 -7.07
CA GLY A 244 10.09 25.27 -8.25
C GLY A 244 9.50 24.46 -9.41
N PHE A 245 8.85 23.33 -9.11
CA PHE A 245 8.14 22.52 -10.10
C PHE A 245 6.95 23.28 -10.72
N GLN A 246 6.12 23.94 -9.91
CA GLN A 246 5.00 24.74 -10.41
C GLN A 246 5.46 25.93 -11.26
N ALA A 247 6.57 26.57 -10.89
CA ALA A 247 7.17 27.63 -11.69
C ALA A 247 7.68 27.09 -13.04
N TRP A 248 8.34 25.93 -13.05
CA TRP A 248 8.81 25.31 -14.29
C TRP A 248 7.67 24.86 -15.20
N CYS A 249 6.58 24.29 -14.66
CA CYS A 249 5.40 23.91 -15.45
C CYS A 249 4.77 25.12 -16.14
N ARG A 250 4.60 26.24 -15.41
CA ARG A 250 4.10 27.50 -15.97
C ARG A 250 4.99 28.05 -17.08
N ASN A 251 6.32 27.93 -16.95
CA ASN A 251 7.27 28.44 -17.95
C ASN A 251 7.39 27.54 -19.19
N THR A 252 7.09 26.24 -19.07
CA THR A 252 7.26 25.26 -20.16
C THR A 252 5.94 24.80 -20.78
N GLY A 253 4.81 25.28 -20.28
CA GLY A 253 3.47 24.89 -20.74
C GLY A 253 3.12 23.44 -20.43
N GLN A 254 3.72 22.85 -19.39
CA GLN A 254 3.44 21.49 -18.92
C GLN A 254 2.30 21.50 -17.90
N ASP A 255 1.49 20.44 -17.89
CA ASP A 255 0.45 20.27 -16.87
C ASP A 255 1.08 20.02 -15.50
N ASP A 256 0.69 20.83 -14.51
CA ASP A 256 1.10 20.62 -13.13
C ASP A 256 0.32 19.47 -12.50
N VAL A 257 0.90 18.86 -11.47
CA VAL A 257 0.27 17.83 -10.66
C VAL A 257 0.15 18.30 -9.22
N SER A 258 -0.83 17.78 -8.49
CA SER A 258 -1.00 18.12 -7.08
C SER A 258 0.27 17.81 -6.26
N GLN A 259 0.50 18.57 -5.18
CA GLN A 259 1.66 18.38 -4.29
C GLN A 259 1.79 16.95 -3.76
N ARG A 260 0.65 16.27 -3.54
CA ARG A 260 0.61 14.87 -3.13
C ARG A 260 1.11 13.94 -4.24
N SER A 261 0.65 14.14 -5.48
CA SER A 261 1.09 13.36 -6.65
C SER A 261 2.56 13.61 -6.98
N PHE A 262 3.00 14.87 -6.92
CA PHE A 262 4.41 15.26 -7.05
C PHE A 262 5.30 14.51 -6.06
N GLY A 263 4.90 14.48 -4.78
CA GLY A 263 5.63 13.74 -3.75
C GLY A 263 5.64 12.24 -3.99
N MET A 264 4.52 11.65 -4.42
CA MET A 264 4.45 10.22 -4.76
C MET A 264 5.40 9.86 -5.92
N GLN A 265 5.47 10.71 -6.95
CA GLN A 265 6.36 10.49 -8.09
C GLN A 265 7.84 10.62 -7.70
N LEU A 266 8.20 11.58 -6.83
CA LEU A 266 9.56 11.67 -6.27
C LEU A 266 9.95 10.42 -5.48
N THR A 267 9.04 9.89 -4.66
CA THR A 267 9.27 8.63 -3.93
C THR A 267 9.44 7.44 -4.88
N ALA A 268 8.64 7.37 -5.94
CA ALA A 268 8.76 6.32 -6.96
C ALA A 268 10.07 6.41 -7.76
N MET A 269 10.62 7.62 -7.94
CA MET A 269 11.96 7.84 -8.51
C MET A 269 13.11 7.54 -7.54
N GLY A 270 12.82 7.12 -6.31
CA GLY A 270 13.81 6.71 -5.32
C GLY A 270 14.25 7.81 -4.35
N PHE A 271 13.69 9.02 -4.42
CA PHE A 271 13.98 10.08 -3.46
C PHE A 271 13.28 9.82 -2.12
N GLN A 272 13.96 10.16 -1.03
CA GLN A 272 13.44 9.95 0.32
C GLN A 272 12.99 11.25 0.95
N ARG A 273 11.78 11.27 1.53
CA ARG A 273 11.27 12.41 2.31
C ARG A 273 11.54 12.18 3.79
N ARG A 274 12.24 13.10 4.45
CA ARG A 274 12.52 13.04 5.89
C ARG A 274 11.97 14.26 6.61
N ARG A 275 11.62 14.08 7.89
CA ARG A 275 11.31 15.18 8.80
C ARG A 275 12.60 15.56 9.53
N ARG A 276 13.01 16.83 9.44
CA ARG A 276 14.16 17.37 10.18
C ARG A 276 13.68 18.50 11.11
N GLY A 277 14.57 19.02 11.96
CA GLY A 277 14.26 19.97 13.04
C GLY A 277 13.31 21.13 12.64
N ARG A 278 12.46 21.55 13.60
CA ARG A 278 11.36 22.53 13.42
C ARG A 278 10.17 22.04 12.59
N GLY A 279 9.96 20.73 12.48
CA GLY A 279 8.73 20.14 11.90
C GLY A 279 8.62 20.23 10.38
N LYS A 280 9.67 20.67 9.68
CA LYS A 280 9.67 20.80 8.21
C LYS A 280 10.02 19.48 7.52
N HIS A 281 9.51 19.32 6.30
CA HIS A 281 9.79 18.18 5.44
C HIS A 281 10.85 18.50 4.40
N TRP A 282 11.80 17.57 4.22
CA TRP A 282 12.94 17.68 3.32
C TRP A 282 12.98 16.48 2.39
N TRP A 283 13.46 16.69 1.16
CA TRP A 283 13.85 15.62 0.24
C TRP A 283 15.35 15.43 0.25
N ASP A 284 15.79 14.17 0.31
CA ASP A 284 17.19 13.76 0.32
C ASP A 284 17.59 13.21 -1.06
N GLY A 285 18.79 13.58 -1.53
CA GLY A 285 19.34 13.19 -2.82
C GLY A 285 19.02 14.14 -3.97
N ILE A 286 18.36 15.28 -3.71
CA ILE A 286 17.93 16.24 -4.74
C ILE A 286 17.96 17.68 -4.24
N ARG A 287 18.35 18.62 -5.11
CA ARG A 287 18.20 20.06 -4.90
C ARG A 287 17.86 20.77 -6.20
N LEU A 288 17.29 21.97 -6.11
CA LEU A 288 17.12 22.84 -7.28
C LEU A 288 18.48 23.34 -7.76
N VAL A 289 18.73 23.29 -9.06
CA VAL A 289 19.87 23.98 -9.68
C VAL A 289 19.56 25.47 -9.61
N ALA A 290 20.23 26.19 -8.71
CA ALA A 290 20.04 27.62 -8.61
C ALA A 290 20.41 28.28 -9.96
N ALA A 291 19.44 28.91 -10.62
CA ALA A 291 19.76 30.03 -11.49
C ALA A 291 20.42 31.10 -10.59
N ALA A 292 21.63 31.51 -10.95
CA ALA A 292 22.53 32.38 -10.18
C ALA A 292 21.81 33.37 -9.25
N ALA A 293 22.07 33.26 -7.95
CA ALA A 293 21.57 34.15 -6.91
C ALA A 293 22.09 35.60 -7.09
N PRO A 294 21.55 36.54 -6.30
CA PRO A 294 22.46 37.27 -5.45
C PRO A 294 22.19 37.05 -3.96
N LEU A 295 23.30 36.93 -3.25
CA LEU A 295 23.49 36.86 -1.82
C LEU A 295 22.92 38.10 -1.11
N ILE A 296 22.15 37.89 -0.04
CA ILE A 296 22.14 38.72 1.17
C ILE A 296 21.89 37.71 2.31
N GLY A 297 22.87 37.30 3.12
CA GLY A 297 23.70 38.13 3.98
C GLY A 297 23.19 37.93 5.41
N GLU A 298 23.86 37.05 6.16
CA GLU A 298 23.62 36.87 7.59
C GLU A 298 23.66 38.22 8.32
N THR A 299 22.62 38.55 9.06
CA THR A 299 22.76 39.41 10.24
C THR A 299 21.85 38.94 11.37
N LEU A 300 22.54 38.59 12.45
CA LEU A 300 22.05 38.31 13.79
C LEU A 300 21.57 39.62 14.42
N VAL A 301 20.27 39.78 14.71
CA VAL A 301 19.79 40.78 15.69
C VAL A 301 18.60 40.23 16.45
N GLU A 302 18.81 40.03 17.75
CA GLU A 302 17.78 39.88 18.78
C GLU A 302 16.79 41.05 18.72
N ARG A 303 15.48 40.77 18.81
CA ARG A 303 14.53 41.62 19.55
C ARG A 303 13.21 40.88 19.82
N SER A 304 12.82 40.95 21.08
CA SER A 304 11.64 40.40 21.74
C SER A 304 10.30 41.04 21.26
N PRO A 305 9.14 40.50 21.69
CA PRO A 305 7.88 40.50 20.93
C PRO A 305 7.00 41.72 21.21
N VAL A 306 6.19 42.13 20.22
CA VAL A 306 4.98 42.94 20.44
C VAL A 306 3.85 42.49 19.51
N LEU A 307 2.70 42.32 20.14
CA LEU A 307 1.37 42.02 19.62
C LEU A 307 0.92 42.95 18.48
N THR A 308 0.16 42.42 17.52
CA THR A 308 -0.99 43.14 16.96
C THR A 308 -1.91 42.21 16.18
N ASN A 309 -3.21 42.40 16.41
CA ASN A 309 -4.35 41.66 15.89
C ASN A 309 -4.48 41.73 14.37
N GLY A 310 -4.89 40.62 13.75
CA GLY A 310 -5.41 40.59 12.38
C GLY A 310 -6.59 39.62 12.29
N HIS A 311 -7.80 40.18 12.23
CA HIS A 311 -9.04 39.47 11.89
C HIS A 311 -8.89 38.70 10.58
N TYR A 312 -9.37 37.46 10.55
CA TYR A 312 -9.60 36.70 9.32
C TYR A 312 -11.11 36.66 9.09
N GLU A 313 -11.59 37.44 8.12
CA GLU A 313 -12.98 37.41 7.65
C GLU A 313 -13.23 36.11 6.88
N GLY A 314 -14.31 35.43 7.23
CA GLY A 314 -14.77 34.19 6.60
C GLY A 314 -15.48 34.46 5.28
N TYR A 315 -15.20 33.62 4.29
CA TYR A 315 -16.04 33.48 3.10
C TYR A 315 -17.14 32.45 3.38
N GLN A 316 -18.38 32.93 3.55
CA GLN A 316 -19.59 32.13 3.37
C GLN A 316 -19.98 32.16 1.89
N ALA A 317 -20.24 30.99 1.31
CA ALA A 317 -20.91 30.87 0.02
C ALA A 317 -22.34 30.39 0.29
N GLU A 318 -23.31 31.24 -0.02
CA GLU A 318 -24.75 30.96 0.01
C GLU A 318 -25.13 30.00 -1.14
N LEU A 319 -26.09 29.11 -0.88
CA LEU A 319 -26.77 28.30 -1.91
C LEU A 319 -28.16 28.92 -2.19
N PRO A 320 -28.61 28.99 -3.45
CA PRO A 320 -29.92 29.54 -3.80
C PRO A 320 -31.08 28.56 -3.52
N THR A 321 -32.24 29.19 -3.27
CA THR A 321 -33.58 28.67 -2.93
C THR A 321 -34.12 27.51 -3.74
#